data_AF-A0A4R7I1Q6-F1
#
_entry.id   AF-A0A4R7I1Q6-F1
#
_cell.length_a   1.000
_cell.length_b   1.000
_cell.length_c   1.000
_cell.angle_alpha   90.00
_cell.angle_beta   90.00
_cell.angle_gamma   90.00
#
_symmetry.space_group_name_H-M   'P 1'
#
loop_
_entity.id
_entity.type
_entity.pdbx_description
1 polymer ?
#
loop_
_entity_poly.entity_id
_entity_poly.type
_entity_poly.pdbx_seq_one_letter_code
_entity_poly.pdbx_strand_id
1 'polypeptide(L)'
;MSKPIHLLTHPHHLAMRFFGSLSSKPPEPDEEAWALTQLLPGEQQLWHRMSNQDRRHSATVARRFVAARPEATRAEIAGALLHDVGKIQCGLGTWGRVAASIVGGRTERFRCYQDHERIGSELAEAAGSDAATVDLIAERGPAFETLHACDHA
;
A
#
# COMPACT_ATOMS: atom_id res chain seq x y z
N MET A 1 0.36 -48.90 -19.88
CA MET A 1 0.87 -47.64 -20.46
C MET A 1 0.43 -46.50 -19.54
N SER A 2 1.36 -45.98 -18.74
CA SER A 2 1.21 -44.82 -17.85
C SER A 2 1.04 -43.53 -18.68
N LYS A 3 0.35 -42.46 -18.26
CA LYS A 3 0.36 -41.79 -16.93
C LYS A 3 -0.97 -41.06 -16.63
N PRO A 4 -1.29 -40.85 -15.34
CA PRO A 4 -2.43 -40.06 -14.87
C PRO A 4 -2.22 -38.54 -14.97
N ILE A 5 -3.32 -37.84 -15.14
CA ILE A 5 -3.48 -36.38 -15.12
C ILE A 5 -3.20 -35.87 -13.70
N HIS A 6 -2.12 -35.12 -13.49
CA HIS A 6 -1.89 -34.41 -12.23
C HIS A 6 -2.52 -33.01 -12.26
N LEU A 7 -3.80 -32.97 -11.88
CA LEU A 7 -4.50 -31.78 -11.37
C LEU A 7 -3.95 -31.41 -9.99
N LEU A 8 -2.77 -30.79 -9.88
CA LEU A 8 -2.23 -30.35 -8.58
C LEU A 8 -1.33 -29.10 -8.71
N THR A 9 -1.89 -27.96 -9.10
CA THR A 9 -1.18 -26.66 -9.04
C THR A 9 -2.11 -25.48 -8.78
N HIS A 10 -3.00 -25.57 -7.78
CA HIS A 10 -3.84 -24.42 -7.38
C HIS A 10 -3.75 -24.05 -5.87
N PRO A 11 -3.57 -24.97 -4.90
CA PRO A 11 -3.54 -24.58 -3.50
C PRO A 11 -2.17 -24.04 -3.03
N HIS A 12 -1.06 -24.49 -3.63
CA HIS A 12 0.28 -24.09 -3.19
C HIS A 12 0.61 -22.61 -3.48
N HIS A 13 0.22 -22.11 -4.65
CA HIS A 13 0.42 -20.69 -4.98
C HIS A 13 -0.48 -19.78 -4.11
N LEU A 14 -1.70 -20.21 -3.81
CA LEU A 14 -2.60 -19.49 -2.90
C LEU A 14 -2.08 -19.51 -1.45
N ALA A 15 -1.55 -20.64 -0.99
CA ALA A 15 -0.90 -20.76 0.31
C ALA A 15 0.40 -19.93 0.39
N MET A 16 1.23 -19.90 -0.66
CA MET A 16 2.41 -19.04 -0.69
C MET A 16 2.04 -17.55 -0.76
N ARG A 17 0.99 -17.16 -1.50
CA ARG A 17 0.42 -15.80 -1.43
C ARG A 17 -0.08 -15.49 -0.02
N PHE A 18 -0.73 -16.44 0.63
CA PHE A 18 -1.23 -16.33 2.00
C PHE A 18 -0.09 -16.16 3.02
N PHE A 19 0.95 -16.99 3.00
CA PHE A 19 2.12 -16.84 3.88
C PHE A 19 2.99 -15.64 3.52
N GLY A 20 3.07 -15.25 2.24
CA GLY A 20 3.68 -14.00 1.79
C GLY A 20 2.94 -12.77 2.35
N SER A 21 1.61 -12.83 2.45
CA SER A 21 0.78 -11.81 3.11
C SER A 21 0.87 -11.82 4.64
N LEU A 22 1.52 -12.83 5.23
CA LEU A 22 1.83 -12.93 6.65
C LEU A 22 3.31 -12.62 6.94
N SER A 23 4.10 -12.32 5.91
CA SER A 23 5.54 -12.07 6.04
C SER A 23 5.78 -10.72 6.70
N SER A 24 6.25 -10.76 7.95
CA SER A 24 6.73 -9.62 8.73
C SER A 24 8.12 -9.13 8.29
N LYS A 25 8.70 -9.65 7.20
CA LYS A 25 10.03 -9.20 6.73
C LYS A 25 10.01 -7.72 6.36
N PRO A 26 10.98 -6.89 6.77
CA PRO A 26 11.04 -5.49 6.32
C PRO A 26 11.19 -5.42 4.78
N PRO A 27 10.97 -4.23 4.17
CA PRO A 27 11.39 -3.98 2.80
C PRO A 27 12.88 -4.29 2.59
N GLU A 28 13.26 -4.57 1.34
CA GLU A 28 14.68 -4.67 0.99
C GLU A 28 15.39 -3.36 1.35
N PRO A 29 16.60 -3.39 1.95
CA PRO A 29 17.27 -2.20 2.45
C PRO A 29 17.42 -1.08 1.41
N ASP A 30 17.69 -1.43 0.16
CA ASP A 30 17.85 -0.46 -0.94
C ASP A 30 16.52 0.22 -1.31
N GLU A 31 15.40 -0.52 -1.24
CA GLU A 31 14.06 0.03 -1.46
C GLU A 31 13.63 0.93 -0.30
N GLU A 32 13.95 0.54 0.93
CA GLU A 32 13.69 1.38 2.11
C GLU A 32 14.53 2.66 2.07
N ALA A 33 15.82 2.56 1.75
CA ALA A 33 16.69 3.71 1.60
C ALA A 33 16.19 4.66 0.50
N TRP A 34 15.82 4.12 -0.66
CA TRP A 34 15.26 4.91 -1.75
C TRP A 34 13.97 5.63 -1.32
N ALA A 35 13.02 4.91 -0.70
CA ALA A 35 11.77 5.52 -0.23
C ALA A 35 12.04 6.70 0.72
N LEU A 36 12.94 6.53 1.69
CA LEU A 36 13.30 7.58 2.64
C LEU A 36 13.92 8.82 1.98
N THR A 37 14.58 8.69 0.82
CA THR A 37 15.08 9.87 0.07
C THR A 37 13.97 10.73 -0.54
N GLN A 38 12.76 10.18 -0.71
CA GLN A 38 11.62 10.87 -1.31
C GLN A 38 10.69 11.49 -0.25
N LEU A 39 10.86 11.13 1.02
CA LEU A 39 9.96 11.50 2.11
C LEU A 39 10.56 12.58 3.01
N LEU A 40 9.73 13.55 3.38
CA LEU A 40 10.02 14.53 4.42
C LEU A 40 10.14 13.89 5.81
N PRO A 41 10.77 14.54 6.81
CA PRO A 41 10.92 13.97 8.15
C PRO A 41 9.60 13.56 8.82
N GLY A 42 8.50 14.28 8.59
CA GLY A 42 7.17 13.89 9.09
C GLY A 42 6.60 12.67 8.35
N GLU A 43 6.77 12.63 7.03
CA GLU A 43 6.36 11.52 6.17
C GLU A 43 7.12 10.23 6.48
N GLN A 44 8.40 10.30 6.82
CA GLN A 44 9.19 9.14 7.26
C GLN A 44 8.62 8.53 8.55
N GLN A 45 8.13 9.35 9.49
CA GLN A 45 7.47 8.84 10.70
C GLN A 45 6.18 8.09 10.37
N LEU A 46 5.41 8.57 9.39
CA LEU A 46 4.23 7.86 8.89
C LEU A 46 4.60 6.55 8.20
N TRP A 47 5.61 6.58 7.34
CA TRP A 47 6.15 5.41 6.66
C TRP A 47 6.52 4.31 7.66
N HIS A 48 7.29 4.63 8.71
CA HIS A 48 7.69 3.64 9.72
C HIS A 48 6.54 3.08 10.56
N ARG A 49 5.38 3.75 10.57
CA ARG A 49 4.15 3.24 11.21
C ARG A 49 3.37 2.28 10.32
N MET A 50 3.60 2.28 9.01
CA MET A 50 2.99 1.32 8.09
C MET A 50 3.53 -0.09 8.35
N SER A 51 2.71 -1.12 8.13
CA SER A 51 3.19 -2.49 8.29
C SER A 51 4.28 -2.79 7.26
N ASN A 52 5.16 -3.75 7.56
CA ASN A 52 6.20 -4.15 6.61
C ASN A 52 5.62 -4.64 5.26
N GLN A 53 4.42 -5.21 5.29
CA GLN A 53 3.70 -5.58 4.07
C GLN A 53 3.30 -4.34 3.26
N ASP A 54 2.68 -3.36 3.91
CA ASP A 54 2.20 -2.15 3.23
C ASP A 54 3.38 -1.31 2.71
N ARG A 55 4.50 -1.26 3.45
CA ARG A 55 5.74 -0.61 2.98
C ARG A 55 6.30 -1.27 1.71
N ARG A 56 6.40 -2.60 1.67
CA ARG A 56 6.88 -3.33 0.47
C ARG A 56 5.97 -3.11 -0.73
N HIS A 57 4.67 -3.20 -0.49
CA HIS A 57 3.65 -2.94 -1.50
C HIS A 57 3.80 -1.53 -2.06
N SER A 58 3.80 -0.53 -1.18
CA SER A 58 3.88 0.88 -1.56
C SER A 58 5.20 1.23 -2.26
N ALA A 59 6.34 0.65 -1.85
CA ALA A 59 7.61 0.82 -2.57
C ALA A 59 7.53 0.29 -4.01
N THR A 60 6.92 -0.89 -4.19
CA THR A 60 6.73 -1.49 -5.54
C THR A 60 5.84 -0.61 -6.41
N VAL A 61 4.72 -0.12 -5.86
CA VAL A 61 3.80 0.78 -6.54
C VAL A 61 4.49 2.10 -6.89
N ALA A 62 5.25 2.68 -5.97
CA ALA A 62 5.98 3.92 -6.20
C ALA A 62 7.06 3.79 -7.30
N ARG A 63 7.75 2.64 -7.39
CA ARG A 63 8.68 2.37 -8.51
C ARG A 63 7.98 2.34 -9.86
N ARG A 64 6.84 1.64 -9.94
CA ARG A 64 6.01 1.61 -11.15
C ARG A 64 5.47 2.99 -11.50
N PHE A 65 5.05 3.74 -10.49
CA PHE A 65 4.56 5.10 -10.63
C PHE A 65 5.63 6.02 -11.24
N VAL A 66 6.87 5.99 -10.73
CA VAL A 66 8.00 6.76 -11.27
C VAL A 66 8.30 6.34 -12.72
N ALA A 67 8.23 5.05 -13.04
CA ALA A 67 8.44 4.57 -14.40
C ALA A 67 7.31 5.02 -15.36
N ALA A 68 6.07 5.06 -14.88
CA ALA A 68 4.91 5.48 -15.67
C ALA A 68 4.78 7.01 -15.78
N ARG A 69 5.33 7.76 -14.83
CA ARG A 69 5.34 9.22 -14.78
C ARG A 69 6.77 9.73 -14.49
N PRO A 70 7.67 9.76 -15.48
CA PRO A 70 9.07 10.15 -15.28
C PRO A 70 9.25 11.58 -14.76
N GLU A 71 8.29 12.46 -15.05
CA GLU A 71 8.25 13.86 -14.58
C GLU A 71 7.59 14.01 -13.21
N ALA A 72 7.34 12.91 -12.49
CA ALA A 72 6.73 12.96 -11.17
C ALA A 72 7.58 13.79 -10.20
N THR A 73 6.93 14.73 -9.54
CA THR A 73 7.56 15.52 -8.47
C THR A 73 7.83 14.64 -7.25
N ARG A 74 8.77 15.06 -6.39
CA ARG A 74 9.01 14.41 -5.09
C ARG A 74 7.70 14.23 -4.30
N ALA A 75 6.83 15.23 -4.29
CA ALA A 75 5.55 15.18 -3.59
C ALA A 75 4.60 14.10 -4.15
N GLU A 76 4.50 13.97 -5.48
CA GLU A 76 3.73 12.90 -6.09
C GLU A 76 4.33 11.51 -5.78
N ILE A 77 5.67 11.39 -5.74
CA ILE A 77 6.33 10.14 -5.36
C ILE A 77 6.08 9.81 -3.87
N ALA A 78 6.13 10.81 -2.99
CA ALA A 78 5.77 10.67 -1.59
C ALA A 78 4.31 10.24 -1.41
N GLY A 79 3.39 10.82 -2.20
CA GLY A 79 1.98 10.40 -2.22
C GLY A 79 1.81 8.94 -2.65
N ALA A 80 2.55 8.49 -3.67
CA ALA A 80 2.54 7.08 -4.07
C ALA A 80 3.10 6.14 -2.98
N LEU A 81 4.13 6.56 -2.26
CA LEU A 81 4.71 5.80 -1.13
C LEU A 81 3.77 5.72 0.08
N LEU A 82 2.94 6.75 0.29
CA LEU A 82 2.07 6.88 1.45
C LEU A 82 0.58 6.67 1.15
N HIS A 83 0.19 6.27 -0.06
CA HIS A 83 -1.23 6.14 -0.44
C HIS A 83 -2.02 5.24 0.52
N ASP A 84 -1.36 4.23 1.08
CA ASP A 84 -1.94 3.28 2.03
C ASP A 84 -1.77 3.65 3.51
N VAL A 85 -1.24 4.84 3.82
CA VAL A 85 -0.93 5.27 5.20
C VAL A 85 -2.16 5.33 6.10
N GLY A 86 -3.35 5.60 5.55
CA GLY A 86 -4.61 5.59 6.30
C GLY A 86 -4.96 4.21 6.87
N LYS A 87 -4.41 3.13 6.30
CA LYS A 87 -4.62 1.75 6.78
C LYS A 87 -3.94 1.48 8.12
N ILE A 88 -3.04 2.35 8.60
CA ILE A 88 -2.40 2.26 9.93
C ILE A 88 -3.45 2.18 11.05
N GLN A 89 -4.56 2.91 10.93
CA GLN A 89 -5.62 2.92 11.95
C GLN A 89 -6.56 1.71 11.86
N CYS A 90 -6.54 0.97 10.75
CA CYS A 90 -7.50 -0.09 10.53
C CYS A 90 -7.24 -1.30 11.45
N GLY A 91 -6.01 -1.50 11.96
CA GLY A 91 -5.69 -2.60 12.89
C GLY A 91 -6.06 -4.00 12.37
N LEU A 92 -6.32 -4.12 11.07
CA LEU A 92 -6.69 -5.36 10.41
C LEU A 92 -5.38 -6.05 10.04
N GLY A 93 -4.91 -6.93 10.92
CA GLY A 93 -4.01 -8.00 10.48
C GLY A 93 -4.66 -8.78 9.33
N THR A 94 -3.90 -9.63 8.64
CA THR A 94 -4.35 -10.41 7.47
C THR A 94 -5.72 -11.11 7.66
N TRP A 95 -6.04 -11.57 8.87
CA TRP A 95 -7.32 -12.17 9.24
C TRP A 95 -8.52 -11.21 9.23
N GLY A 96 -8.30 -9.94 9.57
CA GLY A 96 -9.33 -8.92 9.50
C GLY A 96 -9.76 -8.61 8.07
N ARG A 97 -8.82 -8.67 7.11
CA ARG A 97 -9.08 -8.47 5.68
C ARG A 97 -9.88 -9.62 5.06
N VAL A 98 -9.56 -10.87 5.41
CA VAL A 98 -10.31 -12.06 4.95
C VAL A 98 -11.72 -12.12 5.56
N ALA A 99 -11.87 -11.82 6.85
CA ALA A 99 -13.18 -11.76 7.50
C ALA A 99 -14.06 -10.63 6.92
N ALA A 100 -13.46 -9.49 6.53
CA ALA A 100 -14.18 -8.38 5.91
C ALA A 100 -14.85 -8.77 4.58
N SER A 101 -14.17 -9.55 3.74
CA SER A 101 -14.72 -10.06 2.47
C SER A 101 -15.87 -11.06 2.66
N ILE A 102 -15.94 -11.73 3.82
CA ILE A 102 -16.97 -12.74 4.13
C ILE A 102 -18.18 -12.12 4.84
N VAL A 103 -17.97 -11.14 5.72
CA VAL A 103 -19.01 -10.65 6.65
C VAL A 103 -19.70 -9.37 6.16
N GLY A 104 -19.23 -8.75 5.07
CA GLY A 104 -19.96 -7.67 4.40
C GLY A 104 -20.08 -6.37 5.21
N GLY A 105 -18.96 -5.91 5.78
CA GLY A 105 -18.81 -4.50 6.15
C GLY A 105 -19.61 -3.94 7.33
N ARG A 106 -19.90 -4.74 8.37
CA ARG A 106 -20.75 -4.30 9.51
C ARG A 106 -20.01 -3.80 10.77
N THR A 107 -18.68 -3.60 10.74
CA THR A 107 -17.90 -3.18 11.92
C THR A 107 -17.23 -1.80 11.74
N GLU A 108 -16.95 -1.09 12.84
CA GLU A 108 -16.27 0.24 12.83
C GLU A 108 -14.92 0.21 12.10
N ARG A 109 -14.21 -0.93 12.16
CA ARG A 109 -12.97 -1.18 11.39
C ARG A 109 -13.17 -1.12 9.87
N PHE A 110 -14.38 -1.36 9.37
CA PHE A 110 -14.71 -1.30 7.95
C PHE A 110 -15.14 0.11 7.51
N ARG A 111 -15.64 0.94 8.42
CA ARG A 111 -15.80 2.38 8.17
C ARG A 111 -14.43 3.06 8.08
N CYS A 112 -13.48 2.65 8.93
CA CYS A 112 -12.08 3.08 8.84
C CYS A 112 -11.43 2.68 7.49
N TYR A 113 -11.77 1.51 6.93
CA TYR A 113 -11.31 1.10 5.60
C TYR A 113 -11.96 1.87 4.45
N GLN A 114 -13.20 2.32 4.57
CA GLN A 114 -13.82 3.22 3.57
C GLN A 114 -13.31 4.66 3.68
N ASP A 115 -12.85 5.07 4.87
CA ASP A 115 -12.32 6.41 5.13
C ASP A 115 -10.79 6.48 5.08
N HIS A 116 -10.09 5.44 4.65
CA HIS A 116 -8.62 5.38 4.77
C HIS A 116 -7.93 6.45 3.92
N GLU A 117 -8.51 6.87 2.80
CA GLU A 117 -8.02 7.99 1.97
C GLU A 117 -8.09 9.32 2.74
N ARG A 118 -9.22 9.57 3.41
CA ARG A 118 -9.42 10.76 4.26
C ARG A 118 -8.49 10.73 5.47
N ILE A 119 -8.42 9.61 6.19
CA ILE A 119 -7.53 9.44 7.34
C ILE A 119 -6.07 9.60 6.91
N GLY A 120 -5.69 9.02 5.77
CA GLY A 120 -4.34 9.08 5.25
C GLY A 120 -3.92 10.49 4.87
N SER A 121 -4.81 11.23 4.19
CA SER A 121 -4.56 12.61 3.81
C SER A 121 -4.50 13.55 5.01
N GLU A 122 -5.38 13.40 6.01
CA GLU A 122 -5.31 14.13 7.28
C GLU A 122 -4.00 13.85 8.04
N LEU A 123 -3.55 12.59 8.07
CA LEU A 123 -2.27 12.21 8.67
C LEU A 123 -1.08 12.86 7.94
N ALA A 124 -1.11 12.87 6.61
CA ALA A 124 -0.07 13.48 5.78
C ALA A 124 -0.03 15.01 5.96
N GLU A 125 -1.19 15.68 5.97
CA GLU A 125 -1.28 17.12 6.24
C GLU A 125 -0.71 17.45 7.62
N ALA A 126 -1.08 16.70 8.66
CA ALA A 126 -0.54 16.87 10.01
C ALA A 126 0.96 16.58 10.12
N ALA A 127 1.50 15.75 9.21
CA ALA A 127 2.93 15.47 9.11
C ALA A 127 3.72 16.53 8.31
N GLY A 128 3.04 17.55 7.78
CA GLY A 128 3.65 18.64 7.01
C GLY A 128 3.92 18.27 5.55
N SER A 129 3.16 17.31 4.99
CA SER A 129 3.25 16.95 3.58
C SER A 129 2.84 18.10 2.65
N ASP A 130 3.40 18.10 1.44
CA ASP A 130 2.97 19.01 0.38
C ASP A 130 1.52 18.70 -0.04
N ALA A 131 0.82 19.72 -0.55
CA ALA A 131 -0.56 19.57 -1.02
C ALA A 131 -0.72 18.46 -2.08
N ALA A 132 0.27 18.30 -2.97
CA ALA A 132 0.25 17.24 -3.97
C ALA A 132 0.36 15.83 -3.36
N THR A 133 1.13 15.66 -2.28
CA THR A 133 1.17 14.40 -1.51
C THR A 133 -0.19 14.13 -0.88
N VAL A 134 -0.77 15.13 -0.21
CA VAL A 134 -2.07 15.03 0.48
C VAL A 134 -3.19 14.70 -0.50
N ASP A 135 -3.23 15.39 -1.64
CA ASP A 135 -4.24 15.17 -2.68
C ASP A 135 -4.11 13.79 -3.30
N LEU A 136 -2.88 13.33 -3.57
CA LEU A 136 -2.69 12.01 -4.17
C LEU A 136 -3.10 10.88 -3.22
N ILE A 137 -2.85 11.00 -1.91
CA ILE A 137 -3.33 10.06 -0.89
C ILE A 137 -4.87 10.10 -0.79
N ALA A 138 -5.47 11.27 -1.01
CA ALA A 138 -6.91 11.44 -0.99
C ALA A 138 -7.61 11.07 -2.31
N GLU A 139 -6.92 10.37 -3.21
CA GLU A 139 -7.41 9.98 -4.54
C GLU A 139 -7.81 11.15 -5.44
N ARG A 140 -7.05 12.25 -5.35
CA ARG A 140 -7.27 13.47 -6.14
C ARG A 140 -6.05 13.84 -6.98
N GLY A 141 -6.30 14.76 -7.91
CA GLY A 141 -5.26 15.40 -8.70
C GLY A 141 -4.80 14.60 -9.93
N PRO A 142 -3.91 15.19 -10.74
CA PRO A 142 -3.56 14.69 -12.07
C PRO A 142 -2.64 13.45 -12.05
N ALA A 143 -2.13 13.06 -10.88
CA ALA A 143 -1.30 11.86 -10.70
C ALA A 143 -2.09 10.63 -10.28
N PHE A 144 -3.34 10.80 -9.80
CA PHE A 144 -4.11 9.72 -9.21
C PHE A 144 -4.37 8.56 -10.18
N GLU A 145 -4.82 8.84 -11.40
CA GLU A 145 -5.08 7.79 -12.41
C GLU A 145 -3.85 6.91 -12.68
N THR A 146 -2.65 7.53 -12.69
CA THR A 146 -1.40 6.77 -12.84
C THR A 146 -1.10 5.91 -11.62
N LEU A 147 -1.29 6.46 -10.42
CA LEU A 147 -1.11 5.71 -9.17
C LEU A 147 -2.07 4.51 -9.11
N HIS A 148 -3.35 4.73 -9.40
CA HIS A 148 -4.38 3.70 -9.42
C HIS A 148 -4.05 2.57 -10.40
N ALA A 149 -3.61 2.91 -11.62
CA ALA A 149 -3.16 1.92 -12.59
C ALA A 149 -1.93 1.12 -12.11
N CYS A 150 -0.99 1.75 -11.40
CA CYS A 150 0.21 1.09 -10.87
C CYS A 150 -0.06 0.15 -9.70
N ASP A 151 -1.08 0.47 -8.88
CA ASP A 151 -1.51 -0.34 -7.74
C ASP A 151 -2.18 -1.64 -8.18
N HIS A 152 -2.92 -1.60 -9.29
CA HIS A 152 -3.67 -2.75 -9.84
C HIS A 152 -2.89 -3.61 -10.85
N ALA A 153 -1.61 -3.31 -11.12
CA ALA A 153 -0.76 -4.02 -12.10
C ALA A 153 -0.07 -5.29 -11.55
#